data_AF-A0A947ATT5-F1
#
_entry.id   AF-A0A947ATT5-F1
#
_cell.length_a   1.000
_cell.length_b   1.000
_cell.length_c   1.000
_cell.angle_alpha   90.00
_cell.angle_beta   90.00
_cell.angle_gamma   90.00
#
_symmetry.space_group_name_H-M   'P 1'
#
loop_
_entity.id
_entity.type
_entity.pdbx_description
1 polymer ?
#
loop_
_entity_poly.entity_id
_entity_poly.type
_entity_poly.pdbx_seq_one_letter_code
_entity_poly.pdbx_strand_id
1 'polypeptide(L)' 'STNAEHRGGAACSCNEAPVMGVERIRALIDTTTAFAQKLVESVQELMLRLTGVDIGCCPKCGQGTMIVGAPIARAAFDTS' A
#
# COMPACT_ATOMS: atom_id res chain seq x y z
N SER A 1 -12.70 14.87 -49.15
CA SER A 1 -11.63 13.93 -48.77
C SER A 1 -11.79 13.59 -47.31
N THR A 2 -12.36 12.42 -47.04
CA THR A 2 -12.58 11.85 -45.71
C THR A 2 -11.38 10.98 -45.37
N ASN A 3 -10.64 11.32 -44.32
CA ASN A 3 -9.68 10.44 -43.64
C ASN A 3 -9.83 10.74 -42.15
N ALA A 4 -10.44 9.86 -41.37
CA ALA A 4 -9.86 8.66 -40.76
C ALA A 4 -9.26 9.00 -39.40
N GLU A 5 -9.97 8.65 -38.32
CA GLU A 5 -9.31 7.99 -37.20
C GLU A 5 -10.28 7.02 -36.52
N HIS A 6 -9.81 5.79 -36.50
CA HIS A 6 -10.52 4.56 -36.19
C HIS A 6 -10.31 4.24 -34.71
N ARG A 7 -11.39 3.83 -34.06
CA ARG A 7 -11.45 2.78 -33.03
C ARG A 7 -10.69 3.01 -31.71
N GLY A 8 -11.52 3.27 -30.70
CA GLY A 8 -11.85 2.22 -29.73
C GLY A 8 -10.77 1.96 -28.69
N GLY A 9 -10.80 2.74 -27.61
CA GLY A 9 -10.17 2.35 -26.36
C GLY A 9 -10.76 1.01 -25.90
N ALA A 10 -9.91 0.00 -25.77
CA ALA A 10 -10.28 -1.24 -25.12
C ALA A 10 -10.58 -0.92 -23.64
N ALA A 11 -11.85 -0.91 -23.27
CA ALA A 11 -12.23 -1.08 -21.88
C ALA A 11 -11.73 -2.46 -21.45
N CYS A 12 -10.76 -2.49 -20.53
CA CYS A 12 -10.36 -3.73 -19.86
C CYS A 12 -11.61 -4.33 -19.20
N SER A 13 -12.14 -5.42 -19.77
CA SER A 13 -13.21 -6.21 -19.17
C SER A 13 -12.63 -7.07 -18.05
N CYS A 14 -12.33 -6.43 -16.93
CA CYS A 14 -11.95 -7.10 -15.69
C CYS A 14 -13.12 -7.11 -14.69
N ASN A 15 -14.36 -7.26 -15.15
CA ASN A 15 -15.52 -7.56 -14.33
C ASN A 15 -16.34 -8.52 -15.21
N GLU A 16 -16.50 -9.81 -14.96
CA GLU A 16 -17.23 -10.42 -13.85
C GLU A 16 -16.92 -11.94 -13.80
N ALA A 17 -15.64 -12.32 -13.63
CA ALA A 17 -15.29 -13.74 -13.46
C ALA A 17 -15.39 -14.15 -11.98
N PRO A 18 -16.08 -15.24 -11.62
CA PRO A 18 -16.08 -15.75 -10.25
C PRO A 18 -14.65 -16.11 -9.85
N VAL A 19 -14.13 -15.40 -8.86
CA VAL A 19 -12.74 -15.52 -8.38
C VAL A 19 -12.56 -16.82 -7.59
N MET A 20 -12.44 -17.95 -8.29
CA MET A 20 -12.13 -19.29 -7.73
C MET A 20 -10.95 -19.27 -6.73
N GLY A 21 -10.03 -18.32 -6.88
CA GLY A 21 -8.91 -18.13 -5.95
C GLY A 21 -9.35 -17.68 -4.56
N VAL A 22 -10.39 -16.85 -4.43
CA VAL A 22 -10.80 -16.29 -3.13
C VAL A 22 -11.46 -17.34 -2.25
N GLU A 23 -12.28 -18.23 -2.81
CA GLU A 23 -12.89 -19.34 -2.05
C GLU A 23 -11.84 -20.30 -1.51
N ARG A 24 -10.83 -20.62 -2.32
CA ARG A 24 -9.73 -21.50 -1.90
C ARG A 24 -8.84 -20.85 -0.85
N ILE A 25 -8.59 -19.54 -0.94
CA ILE A 25 -7.89 -18.78 0.10
C ILE A 25 -8.68 -18.82 1.41
N ARG A 26 -10.01 -18.65 1.38
CA ARG A 26 -10.87 -18.77 2.57
C ARG A 26 -10.88 -20.19 3.15
N ALA A 27 -10.81 -21.23 2.34
CA ALA A 27 -10.71 -22.60 2.84
C ALA A 27 -9.36 -22.90 3.52
N LEU A 28 -8.28 -22.25 3.05
CA LEU A 28 -6.93 -22.40 3.62
C LEU A 28 -6.76 -21.60 4.91
N ILE A 29 -7.34 -20.41 4.97
CA ILE A 29 -7.37 -19.55 6.15
C ILE A 29 -8.67 -19.88 6.88
N ASP A 30 -8.67 -20.87 7.78
CA ASP A 30 -9.85 -21.29 8.57
C ASP A 30 -10.75 -20.08 8.83
N THR A 31 -11.92 -20.06 8.18
CA THR A 31 -12.84 -18.91 8.13
C THR A 31 -13.34 -18.47 9.52
N THR A 32 -13.08 -19.30 10.52
CA THR A 32 -13.38 -19.07 11.93
C THR A 32 -12.30 -18.27 12.66
N THR A 33 -11.16 -18.02 12.02
CA THR A 33 -10.13 -17.14 12.58
C THR A 33 -10.71 -15.72 12.67
N ALA A 34 -11.01 -15.32 13.90
CA ALA A 34 -11.24 -13.92 14.22
C ALA A 34 -9.96 -13.17 13.86
N PHE A 35 -9.97 -12.49 12.70
CA PHE A 35 -8.90 -11.57 12.35
C PHE A 35 -8.77 -10.59 13.51
N ALA A 36 -7.57 -10.49 14.07
CA ALA A 36 -7.29 -9.43 15.03
C ALA A 36 -7.73 -8.11 14.40
N GLN A 37 -8.50 -7.33 15.14
CA GLN A 37 -8.92 -6.02 14.65
C GLN A 37 -7.68 -5.25 14.25
N LYS A 38 -7.74 -4.56 13.11
CA LYS A 38 -6.64 -3.69 12.67
C LYS A 38 -6.36 -2.72 13.80
N LEU A 39 -5.16 -2.79 14.36
CA LEU A 39 -4.71 -1.84 15.36
C LEU A 39 -4.64 -0.46 14.69
N VAL A 40 -5.32 0.51 15.27
CA VAL A 40 -5.20 1.92 14.85
C VAL A 40 -3.96 2.46 15.56
N GLU A 41 -2.84 2.43 14.86
CA GLU A 41 -1.54 2.93 15.33
C GLU A 41 -0.90 3.81 14.25
N SER A 42 -0.12 4.80 14.68
CA SER A 42 0.74 5.60 13.83
C SER A 42 1.89 4.76 13.25
N VAL A 43 2.54 5.27 12.20
CA VAL A 43 3.75 4.62 11.66
C VAL A 43 4.86 4.56 12.72
N GLN A 44 4.96 5.57 13.60
CA GLN A 44 5.94 5.55 14.69
C GLN A 44 5.67 4.41 15.67
N GLU A 45 4.44 4.28 16.15
CA GLU A 45 4.04 3.22 17.09
C GLU A 45 4.23 1.82 16.49
N LEU A 46 3.84 1.64 15.22
CA LEU A 46 4.02 0.39 14.50
C LEU A 46 5.49 0.00 14.39
N MET A 47 6.35 0.95 13.99
CA MET A 47 7.79 0.69 13.83
C MET A 47 8.45 0.39 15.18
N LEU A 48 8.11 1.15 16.22
CA LEU A 48 8.61 0.89 17.56
C LEU A 48 8.22 -0.51 18.05
N ARG A 49 6.96 -0.92 17.87
CA ARG A 49 6.48 -2.24 18.27
C ARG A 49 7.13 -3.38 17.48
N LEU A 50 7.33 -3.21 16.17
CA LEU A 50 7.87 -4.26 15.31
C LEU A 50 9.39 -4.40 15.40
N THR A 51 10.10 -3.29 15.60
CA THR A 51 11.56 -3.24 15.49
C THR A 51 12.26 -2.88 16.80
N GLY A 52 11.53 -2.37 17.79
CA GLY A 52 12.10 -1.77 18.99
C GLY A 52 12.75 -0.40 18.78
N VAL A 53 12.66 0.16 17.57
CA VAL A 53 13.32 1.42 17.21
C VAL A 53 12.30 2.54 17.05
N ASP A 54 12.50 3.64 17.80
CA ASP A 54 11.77 4.88 17.57
C ASP A 54 12.31 5.58 16.32
N ILE A 55 11.55 5.51 15.23
CA ILE A 55 11.87 6.18 13.97
C ILE A 55 11.69 7.70 14.02
N GLY A 56 11.16 8.26 15.12
CA GLY A 56 11.18 9.68 15.40
C GLY A 56 12.53 10.16 15.93
N CYS A 57 13.40 9.25 16.38
CA CYS A 57 14.73 9.58 16.86
C CYS A 57 15.76 9.65 15.72
N CYS A 58 16.84 10.40 15.96
CA CYS A 58 17.99 10.44 15.08
C CYS A 58 18.62 9.04 15.00
N PRO A 59 18.72 8.42 13.80
CA PRO A 59 19.21 7.04 13.67
C PRO A 59 20.71 6.91 13.99
N LYS A 60 21.43 8.02 14.15
CA LYS A 60 22.85 8.03 14.50
C LYS A 60 23.10 8.08 16.01
N CYS A 61 22.39 8.93 16.72
CA CYS A 61 22.67 9.16 18.15
C CYS A 61 21.55 8.68 19.08
N GLY A 62 20.34 8.42 18.58
CA GLY A 62 19.18 8.02 19.38
C GLY A 62 18.59 9.11 20.29
N GLN A 63 19.23 10.28 20.37
CA GLN A 63 18.84 11.36 21.29
C GLN A 63 18.17 12.55 20.60
N GLY A 64 18.45 12.75 19.30
CA GLY A 64 17.87 13.85 18.54
C GLY A 64 16.46 13.52 18.04
N THR A 65 15.61 14.53 17.86
CA THR A 65 14.31 14.38 17.20
C THR A 65 14.45 14.61 15.70
N MET A 66 13.88 13.71 14.91
CA MET A 66 13.83 13.84 13.46
C MET A 66 12.81 14.93 13.08
N ILE A 67 13.25 15.86 12.23
CA ILE A 67 12.39 16.94 11.75
C ILE A 67 11.82 16.52 10.40
N VAL A 68 10.50 16.61 10.27
CA VAL A 68 9.81 16.35 9.00
C VAL A 68 10.17 17.48 8.02
N GLY A 69 10.89 17.12 6.95
CA GLY A 69 11.23 18.05 5.87
C GLY A 69 10.02 18.40 5.02
N ALA A 70 10.22 19.32 4.07
CA ALA A 70 9.17 19.66 3.11
C ALA A 70 8.75 18.42 2.30
N PRO A 71 7.44 18.28 1.96
CA PRO A 71 6.98 17.23 1.08
C PRO A 71 7.76 17.22 -0.23
N ILE A 72 8.26 16.06 -0.61
CA ILE A 72 8.96 15.89 -1.88
C ILE A 72 7.89 15.88 -2.98
N ALA A 73 8.11 16.65 -4.06
CA ALA A 73 7.19 16.73 -5.18
C ALA A 73 6.95 15.35 -5.79
N ARG A 74 5.69 15.02 -6.10
CA ARG A 74 5.34 13.70 -6.64
C ARG A 74 6.08 13.38 -7.95
N ALA A 75 6.35 14.41 -8.76
CA ALA A 75 7.11 14.31 -10.00
C ALA A 75 8.57 13.86 -9.80
N ALA A 76 9.14 14.00 -8.60
CA ALA A 76 10.48 13.48 -8.31
C ALA A 76 10.52 11.95 -8.18
N PHE A 77 9.37 11.28 -8.15
CA PHE A 77 9.26 9.82 -8.10
C PHE A 77 9.02 9.19 -9.48
N ASP A 78 9.05 9.99 -10.55
CA ASP A 78 8.89 9.49 -11.92
C ASP A 78 10.27 9.18 -12.52
N THR A 79 10.69 7.93 -12.40
CA THR A 79 11.85 7.37 -13.13
C THR A 79 11.40 6.42 -14.23
N SER A 80 10.22 6.65 -14.80
CA SER A 80 9.65 5.88 -15.92
C SER A 80 10.30 6.26 -17.26
#